data_AF-A0A1V0TQM4-F1
#
_entry.id   AF-A0A1V0TQM4-F1
#
_cell.length_a   1.000
_cell.length_b   1.000
_cell.length_c   1.000
_cell.angle_alpha   90.00
_cell.angle_beta   90.00
_cell.angle_gamma   90.00
#
_symmetry.space_group_name_H-M   'P 1'
#
loop_
_entity.id
_entity.type
_entity.pdbx_description
1 polymer ?
#
loop_
_entity_poly.entity_id
_entity_poly.type
_entity_poly.pdbx_seq_one_letter_code
_entity_poly.pdbx_strand_id
1 'polypeptide(L)'
;MNDIEAAINEIEGYLLWEAEKDRARTRAGAFCAGLPWLTGTQREEVEFRYRQDQREVTRAYLRCIAARSVSLRAEYEGAYRALRRRLLTACLGATVAATVLVTTAVGLVAR
;
A
#
# COMPACT_ATOMS: atom_id res chain seq x y z
N MET A 1 -3.11 -12.59 -10.79
CA MET A 1 -2.22 -12.18 -9.69
C MET A 1 -1.06 -13.16 -9.77
N ASN A 2 0.13 -12.69 -10.15
CA ASN A 2 1.23 -13.59 -10.50
C ASN A 2 1.82 -14.21 -9.23
N ASP A 3 2.15 -15.50 -9.23
CA ASP A 3 2.71 -16.20 -8.05
C ASP A 3 3.97 -15.51 -7.49
N ILE A 4 4.73 -14.84 -8.35
CA ILE A 4 5.90 -14.03 -7.98
C ILE A 4 5.49 -12.80 -7.13
N GLU A 5 4.39 -12.13 -7.45
CA GLU A 5 3.90 -10.98 -6.67
C GLU A 5 3.45 -11.40 -5.27
N ALA A 6 2.83 -12.58 -5.16
CA ALA A 6 2.43 -13.14 -3.87
C ALA A 6 3.65 -13.47 -2.99
N ALA A 7 4.68 -14.10 -3.57
CA ALA A 7 5.91 -14.42 -2.87
C ALA A 7 6.68 -13.16 -2.41
N ILE A 8 6.75 -12.13 -3.25
CA ILE A 8 7.39 -10.86 -2.88
C ILE A 8 6.65 -10.19 -1.71
N ASN A 9 5.32 -10.15 -1.75
CA ASN A 9 4.52 -9.56 -0.67
C ASN A 9 4.67 -10.32 0.65
N GLU A 10 4.82 -11.64 0.61
CA GLU A 10 5.08 -12.45 1.80
C GLU A 10 6.46 -12.15 2.41
N ILE A 11 7.49 -12.06 1.56
CA ILE A 11 8.85 -11.69 1.99
C ILE A 11 8.87 -10.26 2.56
N GLU A 12 8.23 -9.31 1.90
CA GLU A 12 8.14 -7.93 2.37
C GLU A 12 7.42 -7.85 3.72
N GLY A 13 6.33 -8.61 3.90
CA GLY A 13 5.63 -8.74 5.18
C GLY A 13 6.51 -9.31 6.29
N TYR A 14 7.31 -10.34 5.98
CA TYR A 14 8.27 -10.92 6.92
C TYR A 14 9.37 -9.92 7.31
N LEU A 15 9.95 -9.20 6.34
CA LEU A 15 10.97 -8.19 6.59
C LEU A 15 10.44 -7.04 7.44
N LEU A 16 9.22 -6.58 7.17
CA LEU A 16 8.58 -5.53 7.95
C LEU A 16 8.36 -5.97 9.40
N TRP A 17 7.94 -7.22 9.60
CA TRP A 17 7.75 -7.80 10.93
C TRP A 17 9.06 -7.93 11.71
N GLU A 18 10.13 -8.38 11.06
CA GLU A 18 11.43 -8.52 11.71
C GLU A 18 12.03 -7.16 12.08
N ALA A 19 11.90 -6.15 11.20
CA ALA A 19 12.30 -4.78 11.50
C ALA A 19 11.50 -4.19 12.67
N GLU A 20 10.21 -4.48 12.78
CA GLU A 20 9.38 -4.00 13.89
C GLU A 20 9.73 -4.68 15.21
N LYS A 21 10.08 -5.97 15.19
CA LYS A 21 10.62 -6.68 16.38
C LYS A 21 11.92 -6.05 16.86
N ASP A 22 12.82 -5.71 15.95
CA ASP A 22 14.08 -5.05 16.30
C ASP A 22 13.85 -3.67 16.93
N ARG A 23 13.01 -2.84 16.29
CA ARG A 23 12.60 -1.54 16.85
C ARG A 23 11.96 -1.66 18.22
N ALA A 24 11.11 -2.66 18.43
CA ALA A 24 10.47 -2.88 19.73
C ALA A 24 11.49 -3.25 20.82
N ARG A 25 12.51 -4.06 20.50
CA ARG A 25 13.61 -4.39 21.41
C ARG A 25 14.44 -3.16 21.76
N THR A 26 14.83 -2.35 20.78
CA THR A 26 15.57 -1.10 21.01
C THR A 26 14.80 -0.15 21.92
N ARG A 27 13.50 0.02 21.67
CA ARG A 27 12.63 0.91 22.48
C ARG A 27 12.48 0.43 23.91
N ALA A 28 12.30 -0.88 24.12
CA ALA A 28 12.24 -1.49 25.44
C ALA A 28 13.57 -1.30 26.20
N GLY A 29 14.71 -1.50 25.53
CA GLY A 29 16.03 -1.26 26.13
C GLY A 29 16.23 0.19 26.57
N ALA A 30 15.88 1.15 25.72
CA ALA A 30 15.95 2.58 26.04
C ALA A 30 15.02 2.97 27.20
N PHE A 31 13.81 2.41 27.23
CA PHE A 31 12.85 2.64 28.32
C PHE A 31 13.36 2.08 29.65
N CYS A 32 13.87 0.84 29.66
CA CYS A 32 14.44 0.20 30.83
C CYS A 32 15.68 0.95 31.36
N ALA A 33 16.51 1.52 30.48
CA ALA A 33 17.66 2.33 30.88
C ALA A 33 17.24 3.60 31.66
N GLY A 34 16.05 4.14 31.40
CA GLY A 34 15.51 5.30 32.11
C GLY A 34 14.99 5.03 33.53
N LEU A 35 14.96 3.76 33.96
CA LEU A 35 14.38 3.37 35.25
C LEU A 35 15.40 2.60 36.13
N PRO A 36 16.50 3.23 36.58
CA PRO A 36 17.55 2.56 37.34
C PRO A 36 17.12 2.13 38.76
N TRP A 37 16.01 2.66 39.28
CA TRP A 37 15.51 2.38 40.64
C TRP A 37 14.58 1.16 40.75
N LEU A 38 14.25 0.48 39.64
CA LEU A 38 13.41 -0.72 39.65
C LEU A 38 14.21 -1.93 40.09
N THR A 39 13.69 -2.66 41.08
CA THR A 39 14.19 -4.00 41.44
C THR A 39 13.95 -4.98 40.28
N GLY A 40 14.77 -6.04 40.17
CA GLY A 40 14.75 -6.95 39.03
C GLY A 40 13.37 -7.52 38.70
N THR A 41 12.60 -7.89 39.72
CA THR A 41 11.23 -8.42 39.58
C THR A 41 10.24 -7.38 39.08
N GLN A 42 10.32 -6.13 39.56
CA GLN A 42 9.46 -5.04 39.10
C GLN A 42 9.80 -4.63 37.65
N ARG A 43 11.08 -4.74 37.27
CA ARG A 43 11.53 -4.49 35.88
C ARG A 43 10.97 -5.52 34.91
N GLU A 44 11.01 -6.81 35.25
CA GLU A 44 10.46 -7.89 34.41
C GLU A 44 8.96 -7.74 34.16
N GLU A 45 8.20 -7.38 35.20
CA GLU A 45 6.74 -7.22 35.10
C GLU A 45 6.36 -6.00 34.23
N VAL A 46 7.03 -4.87 34.42
CA VAL A 46 6.84 -3.67 33.58
C VAL A 46 7.23 -3.97 32.12
N GLU A 47 8.34 -4.68 31.91
CA GLU A 47 8.78 -5.03 30.56
C GLU A 47 7.81 -5.98 29.85
N PHE A 48 7.24 -6.95 30.58
CA PHE A 48 6.21 -7.83 30.03
C PHE A 48 4.94 -7.07 29.63
N ARG A 49 4.44 -6.19 30.51
CA ARG A 49 3.23 -5.38 30.26
C ARG A 49 3.45 -4.40 29.10
N TYR A 50 4.60 -3.73 29.04
CA TYR A 50 4.95 -2.82 27.95
C TYR A 50 5.08 -3.55 26.61
N ARG A 51 5.67 -4.75 26.57
CA ARG A 51 5.74 -5.56 25.34
C ARG A 51 4.36 -5.98 24.82
N GLN A 52 3.42 -6.29 25.71
CA GLN A 52 2.04 -6.62 25.32
C GLN A 52 1.33 -5.40 24.74
N ASP A 53 1.39 -4.26 25.43
CA ASP A 53 0.76 -3.01 25.00
C ASP A 53 1.33 -2.52 23.67
N GLN A 54 2.66 -2.53 23.52
CA GLN A 54 3.33 -2.11 22.30
C GLN A 54 2.95 -3.00 21.11
N ARG A 55 2.72 -4.31 21.32
CA ARG A 55 2.26 -5.22 20.26
C ARG A 55 0.84 -4.88 19.82
N GLU A 56 -0.06 -4.60 20.75
CA GLU A 56 -1.45 -4.23 20.44
C GLU A 56 -1.53 -2.90 19.70
N VAL A 57 -0.79 -1.89 20.15
CA VAL A 57 -0.69 -0.57 19.51
C VAL A 57 -0.12 -0.68 18.10
N THR A 58 1.02 -1.35 17.93
CA THR A 58 1.63 -1.55 16.60
C THR A 58 0.66 -2.30 15.66
N ARG A 59 -0.04 -3.32 16.16
CA ARG A 59 -1.02 -4.08 15.36
C ARG A 59 -2.21 -3.22 14.95
N ALA A 60 -2.73 -2.38 15.85
CA ALA A 60 -3.81 -1.45 15.52
C ALA A 60 -3.38 -0.42 14.46
N TYR A 61 -2.17 0.12 14.60
CA TYR A 61 -1.62 1.09 13.65
C TYR A 61 -1.42 0.50 12.26
N LEU A 62 -0.85 -0.71 12.17
CA LEU A 62 -0.65 -1.42 10.91
C LEU A 62 -1.98 -1.73 10.21
N ARG A 63 -3.01 -2.14 10.96
CA ARG A 63 -4.36 -2.36 10.40
C ARG A 63 -4.97 -1.07 9.86
N CYS A 64 -4.83 0.04 10.60
CA CYS A 64 -5.33 1.34 10.17
C CYS A 64 -4.65 1.80 8.87
N ILE A 65 -3.31 1.69 8.80
CA ILE A 65 -2.55 2.02 7.60
C ILE A 65 -2.95 1.11 6.44
N ALA A 66 -3.07 -0.19 6.65
CA ALA A 66 -3.48 -1.13 5.60
C ALA A 66 -4.88 -0.79 5.06
N ALA A 67 -5.85 -0.53 5.95
CA ALA A 67 -7.19 -0.11 5.54
C ALA A 67 -7.17 1.20 4.76
N ARG A 68 -6.36 2.18 5.21
CA ARG A 68 -6.21 3.46 4.52
C ARG A 68 -5.57 3.29 3.15
N SER A 69 -4.51 2.50 3.01
CA SER A 69 -3.85 2.22 1.74
C SER A 69 -4.78 1.54 0.73
N VAL A 70 -5.63 0.61 1.17
CA VAL A 70 -6.66 0.00 0.32
C VAL A 70 -7.69 1.04 -0.13
N SER A 71 -8.13 1.92 0.77
CA SER A 71 -9.07 2.99 0.42
C SER A 71 -8.48 3.96 -0.62
N LEU A 72 -7.22 4.40 -0.43
CA LEU A 72 -6.54 5.27 -1.39
C LEU A 72 -6.38 4.56 -2.73
N ARG A 73 -5.95 3.29 -2.74
CA ARG A 73 -5.77 2.55 -3.99
C ARG A 73 -7.09 2.44 -4.77
N ALA A 74 -8.21 2.24 -4.09
CA ALA A 74 -9.53 2.21 -4.72
C ALA A 74 -9.92 3.57 -5.34
N GLU A 75 -9.66 4.68 -4.64
CA GLU A 75 -9.92 6.03 -5.14
C GLU A 75 -9.08 6.34 -6.39
N TYR A 76 -7.78 6.04 -6.37
CA TYR A 76 -6.87 6.26 -7.51
C TYR A 76 -7.19 5.36 -8.70
N GLU A 77 -7.50 4.08 -8.48
CA GLU A 77 -7.91 3.18 -9.56
C GLU A 77 -9.22 3.63 -10.21
N GLY A 78 -10.16 4.18 -9.42
CA GLY A 78 -11.38 4.80 -9.94
C GLY A 78 -11.08 5.96 -10.89
N ALA A 79 -10.27 6.92 -10.45
CA ALA A 79 -9.87 8.07 -11.25
C ALA A 79 -9.11 7.65 -12.52
N TYR A 80 -8.18 6.69 -12.41
CA TYR A 80 -7.43 6.17 -13.55
C TYR A 80 -8.31 5.47 -14.57
N ARG A 81 -9.26 4.64 -14.13
CA ARG A 81 -10.22 3.97 -15.03
C ARG A 81 -11.08 4.98 -15.76
N ALA A 82 -11.52 6.05 -15.11
CA ALA A 82 -12.29 7.12 -15.75
C ALA A 82 -11.47 7.84 -16.83
N LEU A 83 -10.22 8.21 -16.53
CA LEU A 83 -9.33 8.87 -17.48
C LEU A 83 -8.99 7.95 -18.66
N ARG A 84 -8.69 6.68 -18.38
CA ARG A 84 -8.41 5.66 -19.42
C ARG A 84 -9.61 5.47 -20.34
N ARG A 85 -10.84 5.41 -19.81
CA ARG A 85 -12.04 5.34 -20.64
C ARG A 85 -12.18 6.55 -21.55
N ARG A 86 -11.99 7.76 -21.03
CA ARG A 86 -12.05 9.00 -21.82
C ARG A 86 -11.03 9.00 -22.96
N LEU A 87 -9.79 8.63 -22.67
CA LEU A 87 -8.73 8.55 -23.68
C LEU A 87 -9.04 7.49 -24.74
N LEU A 88 -9.51 6.30 -24.34
CA LEU A 88 -9.89 5.27 -25.28
C LEU A 88 -11.07 5.71 -26.16
N THR A 89 -12.11 6.34 -25.59
CA THR A 89 -13.24 6.86 -26.36
C THR A 89 -12.84 7.97 -27.33
N ALA A 90 -11.93 8.86 -26.92
CA ALA A 90 -11.44 9.92 -27.78
C ALA A 90 -10.58 9.36 -28.91
N CYS A 91 -9.70 8.41 -28.62
CA CYS A 91 -8.84 7.77 -29.62
C CYS A 91 -9.67 6.97 -30.63
N LEU A 92 -10.65 6.18 -30.16
CA LEU A 92 -11.58 5.45 -31.03
C LEU A 92 -12.46 6.41 -31.85
N GLY A 93 -12.93 7.50 -31.26
CA GLY A 93 -13.68 8.53 -31.99
C GLY A 93 -12.84 9.18 -33.09
N ALA A 94 -11.58 9.50 -32.80
CA ALA A 94 -10.65 10.09 -33.77
C ALA A 94 -10.32 9.12 -34.91
N THR A 95 -10.12 7.83 -34.62
CA THR A 95 -9.86 6.84 -35.68
C THR A 95 -11.08 6.65 -36.58
N VAL A 96 -12.30 6.59 -36.02
CA VAL A 96 -13.53 6.51 -36.81
C VAL A 96 -13.75 7.77 -37.66
N ALA A 97 -13.51 8.96 -37.09
CA ALA A 97 -13.62 10.20 -37.85
C ALA A 97 -12.61 10.26 -39.01
N ALA A 98 -11.37 9.83 -38.75
CA ALA A 98 -10.33 9.76 -39.78
C ALA A 98 -10.67 8.76 -40.89
N THR A 99 -11.19 7.57 -40.57
CA THR A 99 -11.58 6.58 -41.59
C THR A 99 -12.76 7.07 -42.42
N VAL A 100 -13.74 7.76 -41.83
CA VAL A 100 -14.85 8.38 -42.56
C VAL A 100 -14.34 9.50 -43.49
N LEU A 101 -13.44 10.36 -43.02
CA LEU A 101 -12.84 11.40 -43.87
C LEU A 101 -12.06 10.82 -45.04
N VAL A 102 -11.26 9.77 -44.81
CA VAL A 102 -10.49 9.11 -45.88
C VAL A 102 -11.43 8.45 -46.89
N THR A 103 -12.45 7.72 -46.44
CA THR A 103 -13.41 7.04 -47.34
C THR A 103 -14.26 8.01 -48.15
N THR A 104 -14.71 9.12 -47.55
CA THR A 104 -15.43 10.19 -48.26
C THR A 104 -14.54 10.92 -49.28
N ALA A 105 -13.29 11.20 -48.94
CA ALA A 105 -12.33 11.79 -49.87
C ALA A 105 -12.04 10.86 -51.06
N VAL A 106 -11.80 9.57 -50.81
CA VAL A 106 -11.60 8.58 -51.88
C VAL A 106 -12.84 8.45 -52.76
N GLY A 107 -14.03 8.43 -52.17
CA GLY A 107 -15.28 8.39 -52.92
C GLY A 107 -15.56 9.63 -53.78
N LEU A 108 -15.10 10.81 -53.34
CA LEU A 108 -15.15 12.05 -54.13
C LEU A 108 -14.13 12.06 -55.28
N VAL A 109 -12.93 11.52 -55.07
CA VAL A 109 -11.89 11.44 -56.11
C VAL A 109 -12.19 10.37 -57.15
N ALA A 110 -12.88 9.30 -56.77
CA ALA A 110 -13.25 8.20 -57.67
C ALA A 110 -14.52 8.47 -58.50
N ARG A 111 -15.16 9.63 -58.33
CA ARG A 111 -16.42 10.02 -58.98
C ARG A 111 -16.19 11.12 -60.01
#